data_AF-A0A6A5X569-F1
#
_entry.id   AF-A0A6A5X569-F1
#
_cell.length_a   1.000
_cell.length_b   1.000
_cell.length_c   1.000
_cell.angle_alpha   90.00
_cell.angle_beta   90.00
_cell.angle_gamma   90.00
#
_symmetry.space_group_name_H-M   'P 1'
#
loop_
_entity.id
_entity.type
_entity.pdbx_description
1 polymer ?
#
loop_
_entity_poly.entity_id
_entity_poly.type
_entity_poly.pdbx_seq_one_letter_code
_entity_poly.pdbx_strand_id
1 'polypeptide(L)'
;MTQYTFSKTNTTARLDLCESITGYSFTSKPILLEALNLSTSRGISIGLTYGNVVYKIRGNDYIAVKGDAVLNCLIEQAWWRSGAPPYVHDIIVRERTSLETLHTIGKDTGLDACLVTSNDQYVITRPDMAAALKAIIAAVQVDGGWEAAEKVAQKLGLLKHAYLEPGEGSWVERFETAEMRAEDIIRRASFESFT
;
A
#
# COMPACT_ATOMS: atom_id res chain seq x y z
N MET A 1 4.49 0.04 38.03
CA MET A 1 4.26 -1.29 37.40
C MET A 1 3.15 -1.12 36.38
N THR A 2 3.48 -1.10 35.09
CA THR A 2 2.49 -1.03 34.02
C THR A 2 1.76 -2.37 33.97
N GLN A 3 0.50 -2.40 34.38
CA GLN A 3 -0.32 -3.61 34.27
C GLN A 3 -0.55 -3.89 32.78
N TYR A 4 0.01 -4.99 32.31
CA TYR A 4 -0.20 -5.47 30.95
C TYR A 4 -1.48 -6.30 30.93
N THR A 5 -2.49 -5.84 30.21
CA THR A 5 -3.71 -6.63 29.95
C THR A 5 -3.34 -7.69 28.91
N PHE A 6 -3.10 -8.91 29.35
CA PHE A 6 -2.94 -10.07 28.46
C PHE A 6 -4.31 -10.49 27.94
N SER A 7 -4.76 -9.89 26.84
CA SER A 7 -5.84 -10.49 26.04
C SER A 7 -5.23 -11.59 25.19
N LYS A 8 -5.59 -12.85 25.45
CA LYS A 8 -5.10 -14.01 24.69
C LYS A 8 -5.87 -14.14 23.37
N THR A 9 -5.84 -13.10 22.54
CA THR A 9 -6.45 -13.14 21.21
C THR A 9 -5.54 -13.96 20.30
N ASN A 10 -6.00 -15.15 19.89
CA ASN A 10 -5.33 -15.94 18.86
C ASN A 10 -5.62 -15.28 17.50
N THR A 11 -4.58 -14.75 16.86
CA THR A 11 -4.70 -13.97 15.62
C THR A 11 -4.39 -14.79 14.37
N THR A 12 -4.11 -16.09 14.49
CA THR A 12 -3.67 -16.95 13.37
C THR A 12 -4.65 -16.89 12.19
N ALA A 13 -5.94 -17.11 12.45
CA ALA A 13 -6.97 -17.08 11.40
C ALA A 13 -7.09 -15.71 10.69
N ARG A 14 -6.85 -14.62 11.42
CA ARG A 14 -6.89 -13.25 10.85
C ARG A 14 -5.69 -12.97 9.96
N LEU A 15 -4.51 -13.48 10.34
CA LEU A 15 -3.30 -13.38 9.54
C LEU A 15 -3.45 -14.18 8.25
N ASP A 16 -3.87 -15.43 8.35
CA ASP A 16 -4.07 -16.32 7.19
C ASP A 16 -5.11 -15.73 6.22
N LEU A 17 -6.20 -15.15 6.75
CA LEU A 17 -7.21 -14.46 5.95
C LEU A 17 -6.60 -13.25 5.23
N CYS A 18 -5.82 -12.42 5.92
CA CYS A 18 -5.18 -11.26 5.32
C CYS A 18 -4.23 -11.67 4.18
N GLU A 19 -3.41 -12.70 4.38
CA GLU A 19 -2.49 -13.22 3.36
C GLU A 19 -3.23 -13.81 2.16
N SER A 20 -4.37 -14.47 2.39
CA SER A 20 -5.23 -14.94 1.32
C SER A 20 -5.80 -13.80 0.47
N ILE A 21 -6.34 -12.76 1.13
CA ILE A 21 -6.90 -11.58 0.46
C ILE A 21 -5.82 -10.84 -0.33
N THR A 22 -4.68 -10.52 0.30
CA THR A 22 -3.57 -9.79 -0.35
C THR A 22 -2.83 -10.67 -1.37
N GLY A 23 -2.91 -12.00 -1.25
CA GLY A 23 -2.10 -12.92 -2.04
C GLY A 23 -0.60 -12.85 -1.71
N TYR A 24 -0.24 -12.28 -0.56
CA TYR A 24 1.14 -12.11 -0.12
C TYR A 24 1.36 -12.86 1.18
N SER A 25 2.34 -13.76 1.20
CA SER A 25 2.75 -14.51 2.39
C SER A 25 3.88 -13.78 3.10
N PHE A 26 3.64 -13.33 4.33
CA PHE A 26 4.62 -12.60 5.12
C PHE A 26 5.68 -13.53 5.69
N THR A 27 6.94 -13.12 5.54
CA THR A 27 8.07 -13.74 6.22
C THR A 27 8.07 -13.35 7.71
N SER A 28 7.79 -12.07 8.00
CA SER A 28 7.72 -11.52 9.35
C SER A 28 6.28 -11.39 9.84
N LYS A 29 5.74 -12.41 10.51
CA LYS A 29 4.38 -12.35 11.12
C LYS A 29 4.17 -11.17 12.09
N PRO A 30 5.17 -10.73 12.89
CA PRO A 30 5.03 -9.55 13.74
C PRO A 30 4.68 -8.26 12.99
N ILE A 31 5.15 -8.08 11.76
CA ILE A 31 4.86 -6.85 11.01
C ILE A 31 3.41 -6.81 10.54
N LEU A 32 2.87 -7.97 10.14
CA LEU A 32 1.46 -8.11 9.80
C LEU A 32 0.58 -7.95 11.06
N LEU A 33 1.00 -8.50 12.20
CA LEU A 33 0.31 -8.28 13.48
C LEU A 33 0.21 -6.80 13.83
N GLU A 34 1.31 -6.05 13.67
CA GLU A 34 1.31 -4.60 13.90
C GLU A 34 0.34 -3.89 12.95
N ALA A 35 0.36 -4.24 11.66
CA ALA A 35 -0.51 -3.61 10.66
C ALA A 35 -2.01 -3.84 10.91
N LEU A 36 -2.38 -5.00 11.44
CA LEU A 36 -3.77 -5.37 11.73
C LEU A 36 -4.26 -4.89 13.10
N ASN A 37 -3.38 -4.39 13.97
CA ASN A 37 -3.73 -4.08 15.36
C ASN A 37 -4.32 -2.66 15.53
N LEU A 38 -5.64 -2.58 15.69
CA LEU A 38 -6.37 -1.36 16.05
C LEU A 38 -6.52 -1.16 17.56
N SER A 39 -6.18 -2.17 18.35
CA SER A 39 -6.51 -2.25 19.79
C SER A 39 -5.77 -1.24 20.66
N THR A 40 -4.85 -0.49 20.08
CA THR A 40 -3.93 0.37 20.81
C THR A 40 -3.70 1.68 20.07
N SER A 41 -4.70 2.56 20.12
CA SER A 41 -4.43 3.98 19.91
C SER A 41 -3.58 4.48 21.10
N ARG A 42 -2.58 5.33 20.82
CA ARG A 42 -1.63 5.96 21.80
C ARG A 42 -0.35 5.19 22.15
N GLY A 43 0.14 4.31 21.26
CA GLY A 43 1.49 3.74 21.39
C GLY A 43 1.69 2.72 22.52
N ILE A 44 0.60 2.26 23.13
CA ILE A 44 0.62 1.14 24.07
C ILE A 44 0.79 -0.15 23.27
N SER A 45 1.56 -1.10 23.78
CA SER A 45 1.66 -2.44 23.16
C SER A 45 0.84 -3.45 23.95
N ILE A 46 0.16 -4.34 23.24
CA ILE A 46 -0.55 -5.49 23.80
C ILE A 46 0.14 -6.80 23.42
N GLY A 47 -0.13 -7.86 24.18
CA GLY A 47 0.31 -9.20 23.84
C GLY A 47 -0.63 -9.83 22.81
N LEU A 48 -0.15 -10.12 21.61
CA LEU A 48 -0.89 -10.87 20.58
C LEU A 48 -0.23 -12.22 20.36
N THR A 49 -1.05 -13.26 20.14
CA THR A 49 -0.54 -14.63 19.99
C THR A 49 -0.66 -15.11 18.55
N TYR A 50 0.45 -15.57 17.97
CA TYR A 50 0.49 -16.28 16.70
C TYR A 50 1.13 -17.65 16.92
N GLY A 51 0.41 -18.72 16.57
CA GLY A 51 0.78 -20.08 16.98
C GLY A 51 0.89 -20.18 18.50
N ASN A 52 2.07 -20.60 18.98
CA ASN A 52 2.38 -20.72 20.42
C ASN A 52 3.26 -19.58 20.96
N VAL A 53 3.46 -18.50 20.18
CA VAL A 53 4.34 -17.38 20.54
C VAL A 53 3.53 -16.13 20.82
N VAL A 54 3.86 -15.44 21.91
CA VAL A 54 3.28 -14.14 22.28
C VAL A 54 4.22 -13.03 21.86
N TYR A 55 3.71 -12.11 21.06
CA TYR A 55 4.42 -10.92 20.61
C TYR A 55 3.89 -9.67 21.31
N LYS A 56 4.81 -8.76 21.68
CA LYS A 56 4.44 -7.42 22.14
C LYS A 56 4.29 -6.51 20.94
N ILE A 57 3.05 -6.20 20.57
CA ILE A 57 2.70 -5.50 19.33
C ILE A 57 2.03 -4.18 19.67
N ARG A 58 2.49 -3.09 19.04
CA ARG A 58 1.88 -1.75 19.12
C ARG A 58 0.74 -1.61 18.11
N GLY A 59 0.09 -0.46 18.12
CA GLY A 59 -0.98 -0.14 17.16
C GLY A 59 -0.44 0.15 15.78
N ASN A 60 -1.32 0.03 14.79
CA ASN A 60 -0.96 0.25 13.39
C ASN A 60 -0.66 1.72 13.04
N ASP A 61 -0.93 2.68 13.94
CA ASP A 61 -0.73 4.12 13.73
C ASP A 61 0.65 4.45 13.11
N TYR A 62 1.72 3.84 13.63
CA TYR A 62 3.09 4.17 13.20
C TYR A 62 3.41 3.64 11.80
N ILE A 63 3.04 2.38 11.52
CA ILE A 63 3.27 1.79 10.20
C ILE A 63 2.30 2.37 9.15
N ALA A 64 1.12 2.83 9.56
CA ALA A 64 0.18 3.53 8.69
C ALA A 64 0.74 4.86 8.15
N VAL A 65 1.50 5.61 8.96
CA VAL A 65 2.19 6.83 8.50
C VAL A 65 3.19 6.50 7.38
N LYS A 66 3.98 5.43 7.54
CA LYS A 66 4.84 4.93 6.46
C LYS A 66 4.01 4.49 5.25
N GLY A 67 2.87 3.84 5.49
CA GLY A 67 1.94 3.37 4.48
C GLY A 67 1.39 4.46 3.59
N ASP A 68 1.14 5.65 4.14
CA ASP A 68 0.73 6.82 3.37
C ASP A 68 1.79 7.19 2.32
N ALA A 69 3.06 7.29 2.72
CA ALA A 69 4.17 7.57 1.82
C ALA A 69 4.38 6.45 0.77
N VAL A 70 4.27 5.19 1.18
CA VAL A 70 4.38 4.04 0.26
C VAL A 70 3.27 4.07 -0.79
N LEU A 71 2.02 4.28 -0.37
CA LEU A 71 0.87 4.33 -1.29
C LEU A 71 0.98 5.49 -2.28
N ASN A 72 1.38 6.68 -1.81
CA ASN A 72 1.61 7.82 -2.69
C ASN A 72 2.69 7.52 -3.74
N CYS A 73 3.81 6.93 -3.32
CA CYS A 73 4.88 6.56 -4.26
C CYS A 73 4.42 5.51 -5.29
N LEU A 74 3.59 4.53 -4.89
CA LEU A 74 3.03 3.55 -5.83
C LEU A 74 2.09 4.22 -6.85
N ILE A 75 1.26 5.17 -6.41
CA ILE A 75 0.38 5.95 -7.29
C ILE A 75 1.21 6.82 -8.24
N GLU A 76 2.25 7.50 -7.73
CA GLU A 76 3.18 8.31 -8.54
C GLU A 76 3.87 7.49 -9.61
N GLN A 77 4.36 6.29 -9.27
CA GLN A 77 4.99 5.38 -10.23
C GLN A 77 3.99 4.90 -11.29
N ALA A 78 2.77 4.53 -10.88
CA ALA A 78 1.72 4.14 -11.82
C ALA A 78 1.34 5.31 -12.75
N TRP A 79 1.20 6.51 -12.19
CA TRP A 79 0.91 7.73 -12.95
C TRP A 79 2.03 8.03 -13.95
N TRP A 80 3.28 8.00 -13.51
CA TRP A 80 4.45 8.20 -14.37
C TRP A 80 4.49 7.22 -15.54
N ARG A 81 4.27 5.91 -15.27
CA ARG A 81 4.25 4.85 -16.29
C ARG A 81 3.04 4.95 -17.23
N SER A 82 1.89 5.41 -16.74
CA SER A 82 0.67 5.61 -17.55
C SER A 82 0.82 6.78 -18.50
N GLY A 83 1.56 7.81 -18.08
CA GLY A 83 1.71 9.04 -18.82
C GLY A 83 0.56 9.99 -18.86
N ALA A 84 -0.33 9.85 -17.90
CA ALA A 84 -1.39 10.79 -17.77
C ALA A 84 -0.79 12.20 -17.60
N PRO A 85 -1.47 13.23 -18.12
CA PRO A 85 -0.94 14.59 -18.06
C PRO A 85 -0.80 15.08 -16.61
N PRO A 86 0.11 16.02 -16.30
CA PRO A 86 0.36 16.50 -14.95
C PRO A 86 -0.88 17.00 -14.20
N TYR A 87 -1.86 17.60 -14.89
CA TYR A 87 -3.06 18.15 -14.24
C TYR A 87 -3.99 17.08 -13.65
N VAL A 88 -3.87 15.80 -14.03
CA VAL A 88 -4.68 14.72 -13.43
C VAL A 88 -4.01 14.08 -12.21
N HIS A 89 -2.74 14.37 -11.95
CA HIS A 89 -1.98 13.77 -10.86
C HIS A 89 -2.69 13.95 -9.51
N ASP A 90 -3.02 15.19 -9.17
CA ASP A 90 -3.65 15.51 -7.89
C ASP A 90 -5.07 14.92 -7.76
N ILE A 91 -5.77 14.75 -8.89
CA ILE A 91 -7.07 14.08 -8.95
C ILE A 91 -6.90 12.61 -8.56
N ILE A 92 -5.97 11.91 -9.20
CA ILE A 92 -5.69 10.49 -8.94
C ILE A 92 -5.28 10.29 -7.49
N VAL A 93 -4.30 11.06 -7.00
CA VAL A 93 -3.81 10.95 -5.62
C VAL A 93 -4.96 11.17 -4.64
N ARG A 94 -5.76 12.24 -4.81
CA ARG A 94 -6.90 12.52 -3.93
C ARG A 94 -7.94 11.41 -3.94
N GLU A 95 -8.32 10.92 -5.12
CA GLU A 95 -9.36 9.89 -5.24
C GLU A 95 -8.90 8.54 -4.70
N ARG A 96 -7.65 8.15 -4.92
CA ARG A 96 -7.13 6.84 -4.48
C ARG A 96 -6.68 6.79 -3.03
N THR A 97 -6.42 7.94 -2.41
CA THR A 97 -5.97 8.02 -0.99
C THR A 97 -7.03 8.54 -0.02
N SER A 98 -8.22 8.92 -0.52
CA SER A 98 -9.31 9.39 0.34
C SER A 98 -9.76 8.31 1.33
N LEU A 99 -10.18 8.76 2.52
CA LEU A 99 -10.72 7.86 3.55
C LEU A 99 -11.87 6.99 3.01
N GLU A 100 -12.68 7.56 2.13
CA GLU A 100 -13.91 6.94 1.63
C GLU A 100 -13.58 5.82 0.65
N THR A 101 -12.61 6.06 -0.24
CA THR A 101 -12.08 5.06 -1.15
C THR A 101 -11.40 3.93 -0.38
N LEU A 102 -10.51 4.25 0.56
CA LEU A 102 -9.76 3.24 1.32
C LEU A 102 -10.69 2.41 2.22
N HIS A 103 -11.71 3.03 2.81
CA HIS A 103 -12.72 2.32 3.59
C HIS A 103 -13.52 1.37 2.70
N THR A 104 -13.98 1.84 1.54
CA THR A 104 -14.75 1.02 0.58
C THR A 104 -13.92 -0.18 0.12
N ILE A 105 -12.66 0.02 -0.29
CA ILE A 105 -11.76 -1.07 -0.67
C ILE A 105 -11.58 -2.06 0.47
N GLY A 106 -11.33 -1.58 1.70
CA GLY A 106 -11.16 -2.43 2.86
C GLY A 106 -12.37 -3.32 3.14
N LYS A 107 -13.58 -2.76 3.01
CA LYS A 107 -14.85 -3.50 3.19
C LYS A 107 -15.12 -4.47 2.04
N ASP A 108 -14.95 -4.04 0.80
CA ASP A 108 -15.25 -4.84 -0.39
C ASP A 108 -14.30 -6.03 -0.55
N THR A 109 -13.06 -5.90 -0.06
CA THR A 109 -12.07 -6.97 -0.05
C THR A 109 -12.16 -7.87 1.18
N GLY A 110 -12.97 -7.51 2.18
CA GLY A 110 -13.10 -8.25 3.45
C GLY A 110 -11.92 -8.08 4.41
N LEU A 111 -11.05 -7.09 4.19
CA LEU A 111 -9.90 -6.80 5.06
C LEU A 111 -10.32 -6.31 6.45
N ASP A 112 -11.53 -5.78 6.60
CA ASP A 112 -12.09 -5.40 7.90
C ASP A 112 -12.20 -6.60 8.85
N ALA A 113 -12.48 -7.80 8.32
CA ALA A 113 -12.52 -9.04 9.10
C ALA A 113 -11.13 -9.49 9.60
N CYS A 114 -10.04 -8.94 9.05
CA CYS A 114 -8.68 -9.24 9.50
C CYS A 114 -8.26 -8.41 10.72
N LEU A 115 -8.93 -7.30 11.01
CA LEU A 115 -8.46 -6.33 11.99
C LEU A 115 -8.63 -6.83 13.43
N VAL A 116 -7.61 -6.59 14.25
CA VAL A 116 -7.60 -6.94 15.67
C VAL A 116 -8.02 -5.73 16.48
N THR A 117 -9.16 -5.85 17.15
CA THR A 117 -9.78 -4.79 17.95
C THR A 117 -9.67 -5.09 19.44
N SER A 118 -9.84 -4.05 20.26
CA SER A 118 -9.75 -4.18 21.72
C SER A 118 -10.89 -5.00 22.34
N ASN A 119 -12.02 -5.11 21.65
CA ASN A 119 -13.15 -5.95 22.00
C ASN A 119 -14.01 -6.27 20.76
N ASP A 120 -14.88 -7.27 20.88
CA ASP A 120 -15.74 -7.76 19.79
C ASP A 120 -16.88 -6.79 19.40
N GLN A 121 -17.16 -5.77 20.22
CA GLN A 121 -18.18 -4.75 19.94
C GLN A 121 -17.61 -3.52 19.22
N TYR A 122 -16.31 -3.50 18.95
CA TYR A 122 -15.65 -2.37 18.32
C TYR A 122 -16.13 -2.21 16.87
N VAL A 123 -16.67 -1.04 16.57
CA VAL A 123 -17.11 -0.68 15.22
C VAL A 123 -15.94 -0.02 14.48
N ILE A 124 -15.47 -0.68 13.41
CA ILE A 124 -14.39 -0.17 12.55
C ILE A 124 -14.87 1.08 11.82
N THR A 125 -14.22 2.22 12.07
CA THR A 125 -14.53 3.49 11.42
C THR A 125 -13.80 3.65 10.07
N ARG A 126 -14.15 4.69 9.29
CA ARG A 126 -13.44 5.00 8.04
C ARG A 126 -11.95 5.29 8.27
N PRO A 127 -11.57 6.13 9.27
CA PRO A 127 -10.16 6.31 9.63
C PRO A 127 -9.43 5.01 9.98
N ASP A 128 -10.06 4.11 10.77
CA ASP A 128 -9.42 2.86 11.17
C ASP A 128 -9.11 1.97 9.97
N MET A 129 -10.09 1.83 9.06
CA MET A 129 -9.92 1.03 7.85
C MET A 129 -8.86 1.64 6.92
N ALA A 130 -8.87 2.96 6.75
CA ALA A 130 -7.87 3.64 5.94
C ALA A 130 -6.46 3.49 6.50
N ALA A 131 -6.29 3.64 7.82
CA ALA A 131 -5.02 3.44 8.51
C ALA A 131 -4.55 1.99 8.38
N ALA A 132 -5.45 1.02 8.57
CA ALA A 132 -5.12 -0.39 8.40
C ALA A 132 -4.70 -0.75 6.98
N LEU A 133 -5.39 -0.22 5.96
CA LEU A 133 -5.03 -0.49 4.57
C LEU A 133 -3.64 0.07 4.22
N LYS A 134 -3.34 1.30 4.65
CA LYS A 134 -2.01 1.91 4.53
C LYS A 134 -0.95 1.09 5.27
N ALA A 135 -1.25 0.68 6.50
CA ALA A 135 -0.38 -0.15 7.32
C ALA A 135 -0.04 -1.49 6.67
N ILE A 136 -1.04 -2.18 6.07
CA ILE A 136 -0.84 -3.44 5.36
C ILE A 136 0.09 -3.24 4.17
N ILE A 137 -0.14 -2.20 3.35
CA ILE A 137 0.73 -1.89 2.20
C ILE A 137 2.17 -1.59 2.64
N ALA A 138 2.37 -0.82 3.71
CA ALA A 138 3.70 -0.61 4.27
C ALA A 138 4.32 -1.89 4.82
N ALA A 139 3.55 -2.75 5.48
CA ALA A 139 4.04 -4.03 5.99
C ALA A 139 4.53 -4.92 4.84
N VAL A 140 3.77 -5.01 3.74
CA VAL A 140 4.21 -5.73 2.53
C VAL A 140 5.48 -5.10 1.96
N GLN A 141 5.56 -3.78 1.88
CA GLN A 141 6.76 -3.09 1.37
C GLN A 141 8.00 -3.39 2.21
N VAL A 142 7.87 -3.43 3.54
CA VAL A 142 8.98 -3.72 4.44
C VAL A 142 9.40 -5.20 4.37
N ASP A 143 8.44 -6.11 4.25
CA ASP A 143 8.69 -7.55 4.26
C ASP A 143 9.19 -8.08 2.91
N GLY A 144 8.61 -7.59 1.80
CA GLY A 144 8.83 -8.12 0.44
C GLY A 144 9.29 -7.10 -0.60
N GLY A 145 9.50 -5.84 -0.21
CA GLY A 145 9.97 -4.78 -1.10
C GLY A 145 8.88 -4.12 -1.94
N TRP A 146 9.30 -3.19 -2.80
CA TRP A 146 8.39 -2.36 -3.62
C TRP A 146 7.56 -3.17 -4.61
N GLU A 147 8.14 -4.20 -5.23
CA GLU A 147 7.42 -5.05 -6.19
C GLU A 147 6.26 -5.80 -5.52
N ALA A 148 6.48 -6.33 -4.31
CA ALA A 148 5.43 -7.00 -3.55
C ALA A 148 4.31 -6.01 -3.18
N ALA A 149 4.68 -4.81 -2.72
CA ALA A 149 3.72 -3.76 -2.37
C ALA A 149 2.89 -3.32 -3.59
N GLU A 150 3.51 -3.16 -4.76
CA GLU A 150 2.82 -2.84 -6.00
C GLU A 150 1.81 -3.94 -6.39
N LYS A 151 2.21 -5.21 -6.36
CA LYS A 151 1.32 -6.35 -6.67
C LYS A 151 0.11 -6.39 -5.74
N VAL A 152 0.32 -6.18 -4.44
CA VAL A 152 -0.78 -6.12 -3.47
C VAL A 152 -1.67 -4.90 -3.73
N ALA A 153 -1.09 -3.73 -3.99
CA ALA A 153 -1.86 -2.53 -4.30
C ALA A 153 -2.72 -2.69 -5.56
N GLN A 154 -2.18 -3.33 -6.61
CA GLN A 154 -2.94 -3.68 -7.81
C GLN A 154 -4.06 -4.67 -7.50
N LYS A 155 -3.78 -5.75 -6.76
CA LYS A 155 -4.78 -6.77 -6.39
C LYS A 155 -5.94 -6.18 -5.57
N LEU A 156 -5.64 -5.29 -4.64
CA LEU A 156 -6.64 -4.58 -3.83
C LEU A 156 -7.35 -3.47 -4.61
N GLY A 157 -6.98 -3.23 -5.88
CA GLY A 157 -7.55 -2.18 -6.72
C GLY A 157 -7.14 -0.78 -6.31
N LEU A 158 -6.13 -0.58 -5.44
CA LEU A 158 -5.65 0.73 -5.03
C LEU A 158 -5.13 1.56 -6.21
N LEU A 159 -4.60 0.89 -7.24
CA LEU A 159 -4.11 1.52 -8.46
C LEU A 159 -5.13 1.50 -9.62
N LYS A 160 -6.38 1.11 -9.35
CA LYS A 160 -7.45 1.09 -10.36
C LYS A 160 -8.01 2.50 -10.56
N HIS A 161 -7.64 3.14 -11.67
CA HIS A 161 -8.11 4.46 -12.06
C HIS A 161 -8.02 4.63 -13.58
N ALA A 162 -8.99 5.30 -14.22
CA ALA A 162 -9.06 5.42 -15.69
C ALA A 162 -7.77 6.02 -16.30
N TYR A 163 -7.20 7.04 -15.67
CA TYR A 163 -5.91 7.63 -16.08
C TYR A 163 -4.67 6.77 -15.81
N LEU A 164 -4.78 5.67 -15.06
CA LEU A 164 -3.66 4.76 -14.79
C LEU A 164 -3.67 3.53 -15.70
N GLU A 165 -4.74 3.33 -16.48
CA GLU A 165 -4.78 2.30 -17.51
C GLU A 165 -3.86 2.70 -18.67
N PRO A 166 -3.07 1.77 -19.23
CA PRO A 166 -2.24 2.07 -20.39
C PRO A 166 -3.14 2.49 -21.56
N GLY A 167 -3.06 3.76 -21.95
CA GLY A 167 -3.76 4.26 -23.13
C GLY A 167 -3.22 3.63 -24.41
N GLU A 168 -4.07 3.52 -25.44
CA GLU A 168 -3.61 3.29 -26.82
C GLU A 168 -2.66 4.44 -27.20
N GLY A 169 -1.37 4.12 -27.40
CA GLY A 169 -0.28 5.11 -27.46
C GLY A 169 0.68 4.95 -26.29
N SER A 170 1.20 3.72 -26.13
CA SER A 170 2.19 3.29 -25.16
C SER A 170 3.40 4.23 -25.13
N TRP A 171 3.95 4.51 -23.95
CA TRP A 171 5.18 5.28 -23.76
C TRP A 171 6.39 4.77 -24.52
N VAL A 172 6.38 3.49 -24.89
CA VAL A 172 7.37 2.91 -25.79
C VAL A 172 7.48 3.74 -27.07
N GLU A 173 6.34 4.12 -27.67
CA GLU A 173 6.33 4.95 -28.89
C GLU A 173 6.84 6.38 -28.63
N ARG A 174 6.57 6.96 -27.46
CA ARG A 174 7.00 8.33 -27.12
C ARG A 174 8.50 8.42 -26.82
N PHE A 175 9.06 7.42 -26.12
CA PHE A 175 10.49 7.35 -25.85
C PHE A 175 11.29 6.97 -27.10
N GLU A 176 10.83 6.01 -27.91
CA GLU A 176 11.47 5.69 -29.19
C GLU A 176 11.49 6.91 -30.13
N THR A 177 10.41 7.69 -30.15
CA THR A 177 10.36 8.94 -30.94
C THR A 177 11.30 10.02 -30.39
N ALA A 178 11.45 10.12 -29.06
CA ALA A 178 12.35 11.09 -28.44
C ALA A 178 13.83 10.70 -28.60
N GLU A 179 14.16 9.40 -28.49
CA GLU A 179 15.49 8.85 -28.69
C GLU A 179 15.90 8.96 -30.17
N MET A 180 15.03 8.58 -31.11
CA MET A 180 15.25 8.82 -32.55
C MET A 180 15.47 10.31 -32.87
N ARG A 181 14.73 11.22 -32.22
CA ARG A 181 14.92 12.68 -32.40
C ARG A 181 16.25 13.15 -31.82
N ALA A 182 16.67 12.63 -30.67
CA ALA A 182 17.96 12.97 -30.08
C ALA A 182 19.12 12.48 -30.95
N GLU A 183 19.03 11.26 -31.48
CA GLU A 183 20.02 10.71 -32.41
C GLU A 183 20.10 11.51 -33.73
N ASP A 184 18.96 11.94 -34.28
CA ASP A 184 18.93 12.73 -35.52
C ASP A 184 19.51 14.14 -35.31
N ILE A 185 19.26 14.75 -34.14
CA ILE A 185 19.89 16.03 -33.75
C ILE A 185 21.42 15.86 -33.62
N ILE A 186 21.88 14.80 -32.98
CA ILE A 186 23.31 14.51 -32.82
C ILE A 186 23.98 14.26 -34.18
N ARG A 187 23.33 13.54 -35.10
CA ARG A 187 23.84 13.31 -36.46
C ARG A 187 23.95 14.60 -37.26
N ARG A 188 22.96 15.50 -37.19
CA ARG A 188 22.99 16.78 -37.90
C ARG A 188 24.08 17.71 -37.36
N ALA A 189 24.22 17.80 -36.04
CA ALA A 189 25.31 18.56 -35.40
C ALA A 189 26.72 18.03 -35.75
N SER A 190 26.84 16.72 -35.99
CA SER A 190 28.09 16.09 -36.40
C SER A 190 28.44 16.32 -37.89
N PHE A 191 27.46 16.73 -38.71
CA PHE A 191 27.66 16.99 -40.15
C PHE A 191 28.02 18.46 -40.43
N GLU A 192 27.53 19.39 -39.61
CA GLU A 192 27.81 20.84 -39.71
C GLU A 192 29.20 21.24 -39.16
N SER A 193 29.93 20.32 -38.53
CA SER A 193 31.29 20.54 -38.00
C SER A 193 32.42 20.21 -39.00
N PHE A 194 32.06 19.85 -40.26
CA PHE A 194 33.00 19.49 -41.33
C PHE A 194 32.90 20.36 -42.59
N THR A 195 32.19 21.49 -42.54
CA THR A 195 32.11 22.51 -43.62
C THR A 195 32.64 23.85 -43.14
#